data_AF-A0A7Y2PFX4-F1
#
_entry.id   AF-A0A7Y2PFX4-F1
#
_cell.length_a   1.000
_cell.length_b   1.000
_cell.length_c   1.000
_cell.angle_alpha   90.00
_cell.angle_beta   90.00
_cell.angle_gamma   90.00
#
_symmetry.space_group_name_H-M   'P 1'
#
loop_
_entity.id
_entity.type
_entity.pdbx_description
1 polymer ?
#
loop_
_entity_poly.entity_id
_entity_poly.type
_entity_poly.pdbx_seq_one_letter_code
_entity_poly.pdbx_strand_id
1 'polypeptide(L)' 'MFIKALRVGLGQLIIAGDFITRPGKKQRPAAAQAQVDEAAKSLTLYQFHACPFCVKTRRT' A
#
# COMPACT_ATOMS: atom_id res chain seq x y z
N MET A 1 18.58 -21.29 -3.50
CA MET A 1 17.13 -21.62 -3.65
C MET A 1 16.35 -21.41 -2.36
N PHE A 2 16.83 -21.92 -1.21
CA PHE A 2 16.17 -21.76 0.09
C PHE A 2 15.86 -20.30 0.49
N ILE A 3 16.86 -19.39 0.44
CA ILE A 3 16.67 -17.97 0.80
C ILE A 3 15.63 -17.28 -0.10
N LYS A 4 15.57 -17.66 -1.38
CA LYS A 4 14.58 -17.12 -2.33
C LYS A 4 13.17 -17.56 -1.95
N ALA A 5 12.99 -18.84 -1.62
CA ALA A 5 11.72 -19.37 -1.16
C ALA A 5 11.27 -18.68 0.14
N LEU A 6 12.19 -18.49 1.10
CA LEU A 6 11.90 -17.80 2.35
C LEU A 6 11.48 -16.34 2.12
N ARG A 7 12.22 -15.59 1.30
CA ARG A 7 11.91 -14.18 0.99
C ARG A 7 10.54 -14.04 0.32
N VAL A 8 10.24 -14.89 -0.65
CA VAL A 8 8.96 -14.85 -1.38
C VAL A 8 7.83 -15.27 -0.45
N GLY A 9 7.98 -16.35 0.31
CA GLY A 9 6.99 -16.81 1.27
C GLY A 9 6.64 -15.76 2.31
N LEU A 10 7.65 -15.14 2.94
CA LEU A 10 7.44 -14.07 3.91
C LEU A 10 6.74 -12.86 3.30
N GLY A 11 7.14 -12.46 2.09
CA GLY A 11 6.48 -11.37 1.37
C GLY A 11 5.00 -11.63 1.12
N GLN A 12 4.65 -12.84 0.69
CA GLN A 12 3.24 -13.24 0.46
C GLN A 12 2.43 -13.28 1.75
N LEU A 13 3.01 -13.76 2.86
CA LEU A 13 2.35 -13.75 4.16
C LEU A 13 2.02 -12.32 4.63
N ILE A 14 2.96 -11.38 4.45
CA ILE A 14 2.74 -9.96 4.80
C ILE A 14 1.60 -9.36 3.95
N ILE A 15 1.60 -9.61 2.64
CA ILE A 15 0.55 -9.11 1.74
C ILE A 15 -0.81 -9.72 2.08
N ALA A 16 -0.86 -11.02 2.36
CA ALA A 16 -2.10 -11.70 2.75
C ALA A 16 -2.66 -11.12 4.06
N GLY A 17 -1.80 -10.90 5.05
CA GLY A 17 -2.18 -10.23 6.29
C GLY A 17 -2.64 -8.79 6.07
N ASP A 18 -2.01 -8.04 5.15
CA ASP A 18 -2.48 -6.71 4.73
C ASP A 18 -3.87 -6.76 4.13
N PHE A 19 -4.11 -7.65 3.18
CA PHE A 19 -5.39 -7.78 2.53
C PHE A 19 -6.54 -8.03 3.52
N ILE A 20 -6.31 -8.85 4.55
CA ILE A 20 -7.33 -9.20 5.55
C ILE A 20 -7.55 -8.06 6.57
N THR A 21 -6.49 -7.32 6.93
CA THR A 21 -6.54 -6.37 8.06
C THR A 21 -6.57 -4.90 7.67
N ARG A 22 -6.47 -4.57 6.38
CA ARG A 22 -6.34 -3.19 5.92
C ARG A 22 -7.62 -2.38 6.16
N PRO A 23 -7.52 -1.17 6.75
CA PRO A 23 -8.68 -0.30 6.92
C PRO A 23 -9.22 0.18 5.58
N GLY A 24 -10.52 0.51 5.55
CA GLY A 24 -11.18 1.03 4.36
C GLY A 24 -10.54 2.33 3.84
N LYS A 25 -10.68 2.57 2.54
CA LYS A 25 -10.23 3.83 1.93
C LYS A 25 -10.98 5.01 2.55
N LYS A 26 -10.28 6.11 2.83
CA LYS A 26 -10.89 7.36 3.30
C LYS A 26 -11.87 7.89 2.23
N GLN A 27 -13.15 7.93 2.56
CA GLN A 27 -14.19 8.49 1.71
C GLN A 27 -14.26 10.00 1.93
N ARG A 28 -14.26 10.77 0.84
CA ARG A 28 -14.37 12.24 0.86
C ARG A 28 -15.51 12.67 -0.08
N PRO A 29 -16.21 13.78 0.22
CA PRO A 29 -17.09 14.43 -0.74
C PRO A 29 -16.32 14.77 -2.03
N ALA A 30 -17.01 14.77 -3.19
CA ALA A 30 -16.38 14.95 -4.50
C ALA A 30 -15.50 16.21 -4.59
N ALA A 31 -15.97 17.33 -4.05
CA ALA A 31 -15.21 18.60 -4.04
C ALA A 31 -13.90 18.51 -3.23
N ALA A 32 -13.90 17.78 -2.11
CA ALA A 32 -12.71 17.59 -1.28
C ALA A 32 -11.74 16.57 -1.90
N GLN A 33 -12.24 15.57 -2.63
CA GLN A 33 -11.39 14.64 -3.35
C GLN A 33 -10.68 15.33 -4.52
N ALA A 34 -11.38 16.18 -5.27
CA ALA A 34 -10.79 16.96 -6.37
C ALA A 34 -9.63 17.86 -5.92
N GLN A 35 -9.73 18.47 -4.73
CA GLN A 35 -8.63 19.26 -4.15
C GLN A 35 -7.38 18.41 -3.88
N VAL A 36 -7.57 17.20 -3.34
CA VAL A 36 -6.47 16.27 -3.07
C VAL A 36 -5.86 15.76 -4.37
N ASP A 37 -6.69 15.47 -5.37
CA ASP A 37 -6.23 14.97 -6.67
C ASP A 37 -5.39 16.02 -7.41
N GLU A 38 -5.81 17.30 -7.39
CA GLU A 38 -5.01 18.39 -7.98
C GLU A 38 -3.70 18.60 -7.22
N ALA A 39 -3.73 18.58 -5.88
CA ALA A 39 -2.51 18.70 -5.07
C ALA A 39 -1.52 17.53 -5.29
N ALA A 40 -2.03 16.34 -5.59
CA ALA A 40 -1.23 15.13 -5.82
C ALA A 40 -0.79 14.96 -7.29
N LYS A 41 -1.22 15.83 -8.20
CA LYS A 41 -1.05 15.67 -9.65
C LYS A 41 0.40 15.57 -10.11
N SER A 42 1.31 16.26 -9.43
CA SER A 42 2.75 16.22 -9.72
C SER A 42 3.52 15.21 -8.85
N LEU A 43 2.82 14.39 -8.06
CA LEU A 43 3.43 13.42 -7.15
C LEU A 43 3.28 12.00 -7.71
N THR A 44 4.35 11.21 -7.61
CA THR A 44 4.32 9.77 -7.93
C THR A 44 4.73 8.98 -6.70
N LEU A 45 3.92 7.98 -6.34
CA LEU A 45 4.21 7.11 -5.21
C LEU A 45 5.03 5.90 -5.65
N TYR A 46 6.31 5.88 -5.31
CA TYR A 46 7.17 4.72 -5.51
C TYR A 46 6.97 3.72 -4.39
N GLN A 47 6.50 2.52 -4.73
CA GLN A 47 6.23 1.48 -3.75
C GLN A 47 6.43 0.08 -4.33
N PHE A 48 6.96 -0.80 -3.51
CA PHE A 48 7.08 -2.23 -3.83
C PHE A 48 5.96 -3.01 -3.13
N HIS A 49 5.37 -3.97 -3.84
CA HIS A 49 4.20 -4.71 -3.37
C HIS A 49 4.47 -5.51 -2.07
N ALA A 50 5.58 -6.23 -2.02
CA ALA A 50 5.95 -7.08 -0.88
C ALA A 50 6.89 -6.40 0.13
N CYS A 51 7.13 -5.09 0.00
CA CYS A 51 8.02 -4.38 0.93
C CYS A 51 7.26 -4.06 2.23
N PRO A 52 7.74 -4.51 3.40
CA PRO A 52 7.05 -4.30 4.67
C PRO A 52 6.88 -2.82 5.00
N PHE A 53 7.85 -1.98 4.64
CA PHE A 53 7.76 -0.53 4.83
C PHE A 53 6.69 0.09 3.93
N CYS A 54 6.66 -0.29 2.64
CA CYS A 54 5.63 0.19 1.73
C CYS A 54 4.22 -0.24 2.17
N VAL A 55 4.06 -1.47 2.66
CA VAL A 55 2.78 -1.96 3.19
C VAL A 55 2.35 -1.13 4.40
N LYS A 56 3.26 -0.84 5.34
CA LYS A 56 2.97 0.02 6.48
C LYS A 56 2.50 1.43 6.05
N THR A 57 3.17 2.05 5.08
CA THR A 57 2.79 3.39 4.56
C THR A 57 1.45 3.39 3.82
N ARG A 58 1.01 2.26 3.23
CA ARG A 58 -0.30 2.16 2.55
C ARG A 58 -1.50 2.02 3.49
N ARG A 59 -1.26 1.68 4.75
CA ARG A 59 -2.29 1.50 5.78
C ARG A 59 -2.69 2.81 6.47
N THR A 60 -1.77 3.79 6.50
CA THR A 60 -2.00 5.16 6.99
C THR A 60 -2.67 6.01 5.93
#